data_AF-A0A8J7TWA6-F1
#
_entry.id   AF-A0A8J7TWA6-F1
#
_cell.length_a   1.000
_cell.length_b   1.000
_cell.length_c   1.000
_cell.angle_alpha   90.00
_cell.angle_beta   90.00
_cell.angle_gamma   90.00
#
_symmetry.space_group_name_H-M   'P 1'
#
loop_
_entity.id
_entity.type
_entity.pdbx_description
1 polymer ?
#
loop_
_entity_poly.entity_id
_entity_poly.type
_entity_poly.pdbx_seq_one_letter_code
_entity_poly.pdbx_strand_id
1 'polypeptide(L)'
;MTDRASPDPRDPAEGAPGVPYDVRDDYDDEFGRAVSPRELARRRLLPPAVAFLVIGVLGILGMIATAVGVVAEFVTIAQEDVEFVIMAVYLLLTLVGGLLFALSFAGGLAMLGLQRYRLALAAAFFVTGLSLAGCYGILFYPFGIWALILLYRSEVRAQFQTAARPGPPVTDAWEEP
;
A
#
# COMPACT_ATOMS: atom_id res chain seq x y z
N MET A 1 20.14 55.81 -26.46
CA MET A 1 20.12 54.89 -25.31
C MET A 1 18.74 54.27 -25.27
N THR A 2 18.57 53.14 -25.96
CA THR A 2 17.30 52.40 -26.04
C THR A 2 17.46 51.13 -25.24
N ASP A 3 16.72 51.08 -24.15
CA ASP A 3 16.64 49.99 -23.20
C ASP A 3 15.97 48.78 -23.89
N ARG A 4 16.75 47.73 -24.16
CA ARG A 4 16.22 46.47 -24.71
C ARG A 4 15.78 45.62 -23.54
N ALA A 5 14.47 45.55 -23.33
CA ALA A 5 13.84 44.63 -22.40
C ALA A 5 14.31 43.20 -22.69
N SER A 6 14.87 42.55 -21.67
CA SER A 6 15.23 41.13 -21.73
C SER A 6 13.96 40.30 -21.93
N PRO A 7 13.93 39.35 -22.88
CA PRO A 7 12.77 38.48 -23.10
C PRO A 7 12.46 37.68 -21.83
N ASP A 8 11.17 37.62 -21.47
CA ASP A 8 10.68 36.83 -20.34
C ASP A 8 10.84 35.33 -20.65
N PRO A 9 11.63 34.57 -19.88
CA PRO A 9 11.87 33.14 -20.12
C PRO A 9 10.63 32.27 -19.87
N ARG A 10 9.47 32.86 -19.53
CA ARG A 10 8.23 32.15 -19.24
C ARG A 10 7.14 32.34 -20.28
N ASP A 11 7.45 32.83 -21.48
CA ASP A 11 6.48 32.90 -22.57
C ASP A 11 6.43 31.55 -23.35
N PRO A 12 5.43 30.67 -23.11
CA PRO A 12 5.32 29.39 -23.81
C PRO A 12 4.87 29.52 -25.27
N ALA A 13 4.74 30.74 -25.81
CA ALA A 13 4.14 30.98 -27.11
C ALA A 13 5.06 30.77 -28.33
N GLU A 14 6.38 30.60 -28.16
CA GLU A 14 7.31 30.34 -29.27
C GLU A 14 7.81 28.89 -29.29
N GLY A 15 6.88 27.94 -29.44
CA GLY A 15 7.21 26.63 -29.98
C GLY A 15 7.59 26.78 -31.46
N ALA A 16 8.86 27.04 -31.75
CA ALA A 16 9.37 27.10 -33.11
C ALA A 16 9.04 25.79 -33.85
N PRO A 17 8.25 25.84 -34.95
CA PRO A 17 7.89 24.64 -35.69
C PRO A 17 9.15 24.02 -36.29
N GLY A 18 9.58 22.88 -35.74
CA GLY A 18 10.71 22.11 -36.26
C GLY A 18 11.84 21.82 -35.28
N VAL A 19 11.78 22.25 -34.01
CA VAL A 19 12.70 21.71 -33.00
C VAL A 19 12.33 20.24 -32.81
N PRO A 20 13.23 19.28 -33.15
CA PRO A 20 12.97 17.87 -32.91
C PRO A 20 12.73 17.70 -31.42
N TYR A 21 11.55 17.22 -31.05
CA TYR A 21 11.23 16.87 -29.67
C TYR A 21 12.31 15.91 -29.17
N ASP A 22 13.20 16.40 -28.31
CA ASP A 22 14.26 15.59 -27.73
C ASP A 22 13.66 14.84 -26.55
N VAL A 23 13.37 13.56 -26.79
CA VAL A 23 12.84 12.62 -25.79
C VAL A 23 13.75 12.54 -24.54
N ARG A 24 15.01 13.00 -24.63
CA ARG A 24 15.95 13.01 -23.50
C ARG A 24 15.69 14.12 -22.49
N ASP A 25 15.19 15.28 -22.90
CA ASP A 25 14.92 16.39 -21.98
C ASP A 25 13.81 16.01 -20.97
N ASP A 26 12.83 15.21 -21.39
CA ASP A 26 11.76 14.72 -20.52
C ASP A 26 12.25 13.71 -19.46
N TYR A 27 13.36 13.01 -19.70
CA TYR A 27 13.95 12.11 -18.71
C TYR A 27 14.67 12.89 -17.61
N ASP A 28 15.36 13.97 -17.96
CA ASP A 28 16.14 14.77 -17.00
C ASP A 28 15.22 15.55 -16.03
N ASP A 29 14.03 15.93 -16.47
CA ASP A 29 13.03 16.61 -15.67
C ASP A 29 12.40 15.74 -14.56
N GLU A 30 12.29 14.42 -14.77
CA GLU A 30 11.77 13.50 -13.75
C GLU A 30 12.81 13.16 -12.67
N PHE A 31 14.10 13.13 -13.01
CA PHE A 31 15.18 12.85 -12.07
C PHE A 31 15.77 14.11 -11.42
N GLY A 32 15.61 15.29 -12.03
CA GLY A 32 16.12 16.56 -11.51
C GLY A 32 15.25 17.23 -10.44
N ARG A 33 13.98 16.85 -10.32
CA ARG A 33 13.09 17.39 -9.27
C ARG A 33 13.53 16.89 -7.89
N ALA A 34 13.71 17.80 -6.95
CA ALA A 34 13.98 17.47 -5.56
C ALA A 34 12.80 16.68 -4.96
N VAL A 35 12.91 15.34 -4.97
CA VAL A 35 11.87 14.46 -4.43
C VAL A 35 11.87 14.55 -2.91
N SER A 36 10.72 14.85 -2.32
CA SER A 36 10.61 14.88 -0.86
C SER A 36 10.95 13.50 -0.26
N PRO A 37 11.61 13.42 0.91
CA PRO A 37 11.92 12.13 1.56
C PRO A 37 10.68 11.25 1.77
N ARG A 38 9.52 11.88 1.99
CA ARG A 38 8.22 11.22 2.12
C ARG A 38 7.81 10.51 0.84
N GLU A 39 7.93 11.19 -0.30
CA GLU A 39 7.58 10.62 -1.59
C GLU A 39 8.52 9.47 -1.96
N LEU A 40 9.81 9.60 -1.65
CA LEU A 40 10.80 8.55 -1.86
C LEU A 40 10.50 7.29 -1.02
N ALA A 41 10.10 7.46 0.24
CA ALA A 41 9.63 6.35 1.09
C ALA A 41 8.36 5.70 0.53
N ARG A 42 7.40 6.51 0.06
CA ARG A 42 6.14 6.02 -0.54
C ARG A 42 6.41 5.22 -1.81
N ARG A 43 7.26 5.70 -2.71
CA ARG A 43 7.66 5.00 -3.94
C ARG A 43 8.32 3.65 -3.64
N ARG A 44 9.19 3.59 -2.62
CA ARG A 44 9.83 2.34 -2.18
C ARG A 44 8.82 1.33 -1.61
N LEU A 45 7.82 1.79 -0.87
CA LEU A 45 6.78 0.93 -0.28
C LEU A 45 5.65 0.58 -1.24
N LEU A 46 5.55 1.23 -2.40
CA LEU A 46 4.43 1.03 -3.32
C LEU A 46 4.32 -0.41 -3.80
N PRO A 47 5.39 -1.09 -4.28
CA PRO A 47 5.27 -2.46 -4.73
C PRO A 47 4.79 -3.46 -3.66
N PRO A 48 5.38 -3.52 -2.44
CA PRO A 48 4.86 -4.42 -1.41
C PRO A 48 3.46 -4.02 -0.94
N ALA A 49 3.13 -2.72 -0.89
CA ALA A 49 1.79 -2.29 -0.51
C ALA A 49 0.72 -2.78 -1.51
N VAL A 50 0.99 -2.65 -2.82
CA VAL A 50 0.11 -3.17 -3.87
C VAL A 50 -0.04 -4.69 -3.77
N ALA A 51 1.07 -5.42 -3.55
CA ALA A 51 1.00 -6.86 -3.33
C ALA A 51 0.09 -7.23 -2.15
N PHE A 52 0.20 -6.52 -1.02
CA PHE A 52 -0.64 -6.76 0.16
C PHE A 52 -2.12 -6.49 -0.09
N LEU A 53 -2.43 -5.44 -0.87
CA LEU A 53 -3.81 -5.15 -1.26
C LEU A 53 -4.39 -6.24 -2.14
N VAL A 54 -3.65 -6.69 -3.16
CA VAL A 54 -4.10 -7.75 -4.07
C VAL A 54 -4.31 -9.06 -3.29
N ILE A 55 -3.34 -9.44 -2.45
CA ILE A 55 -3.42 -10.63 -1.60
C ILE A 55 -4.63 -10.54 -0.65
N GLY A 56 -4.81 -9.41 0.01
CA GLY A 56 -5.91 -9.19 0.94
C GLY A 56 -7.27 -9.28 0.24
N VAL A 57 -7.44 -8.64 -0.92
CA VAL A 57 -8.70 -8.69 -1.68
C VAL A 57 -9.01 -10.10 -2.18
N LEU A 58 -8.04 -10.75 -2.85
CA LEU A 58 -8.24 -12.12 -3.36
C LEU A 58 -8.49 -13.10 -2.22
N GLY A 59 -7.79 -12.96 -1.09
CA GLY A 59 -7.98 -13.78 0.08
C GLY A 59 -9.33 -13.59 0.75
N ILE A 60 -9.82 -12.36 0.89
CA ILE A 60 -11.18 -12.08 1.40
C ILE A 60 -12.23 -12.71 0.48
N LEU A 61 -12.14 -12.51 -0.83
CA LEU A 61 -13.07 -13.10 -1.80
C LEU A 61 -13.04 -14.62 -1.74
N GLY A 62 -11.84 -15.21 -1.65
CA GLY A 62 -11.66 -16.64 -1.48
C GLY A 62 -12.31 -17.17 -0.19
N MET A 63 -12.13 -16.47 0.94
CA MET A 63 -12.74 -16.87 2.21
C MET A 63 -14.27 -16.74 2.20
N ILE A 64 -14.82 -15.73 1.53
CA ILE A 64 -16.27 -15.61 1.32
C ILE A 64 -16.78 -16.80 0.50
N ALA A 65 -16.12 -17.12 -0.62
CA ALA A 65 -16.50 -18.24 -1.46
C ALA A 65 -16.42 -19.59 -0.71
N THR A 66 -15.36 -19.80 0.07
CA THR A 66 -15.20 -20.98 0.93
C THR A 66 -16.31 -21.05 1.98
N ALA A 67 -16.65 -19.95 2.66
CA ALA A 67 -17.73 -19.93 3.64
C ALA A 67 -19.07 -20.32 3.01
N VAL A 68 -19.39 -19.77 1.82
CA VAL A 68 -20.59 -20.12 1.07
C VAL A 68 -20.58 -21.59 0.67
N GLY A 69 -19.44 -22.12 0.21
CA GLY A 69 -19.28 -23.52 -0.14
C GLY A 69 -19.51 -24.46 1.05
N VAL A 70 -18.90 -24.16 2.21
CA VAL A 70 -19.10 -24.92 3.45
C VAL A 70 -20.57 -24.92 3.85
N VAL A 71 -21.23 -23.75 3.85
CA VAL A 71 -22.66 -23.69 4.19
C VAL A 71 -23.50 -24.48 3.20
N ALA A 72 -23.26 -24.33 1.89
CA ALA A 72 -24.03 -25.03 0.86
C ALA A 72 -23.90 -26.55 0.95
N GLU A 73 -22.70 -27.05 1.21
CA GLU A 73 -22.44 -28.49 1.38
C GLU A 73 -23.12 -29.03 2.64
N PHE A 74 -22.88 -28.41 3.80
CA PHE A 74 -23.39 -28.92 5.07
C PHE A 74 -24.90 -28.73 5.24
N VAL A 75 -25.54 -27.73 4.61
CA VAL A 75 -27.01 -27.61 4.65
C VAL A 75 -27.71 -28.81 4.01
N THR A 76 -27.06 -29.48 3.04
CA THR A 76 -27.65 -30.65 2.36
C THR A 76 -27.32 -31.98 3.01
N ILE A 77 -26.21 -32.05 3.75
CA ILE A 77 -25.65 -33.31 4.26
C ILE A 77 -25.81 -33.44 5.78
N ALA A 78 -25.73 -32.33 6.54
CA ALA A 78 -25.66 -32.36 7.99
C ALA A 78 -26.94 -32.93 8.62
N GLN A 79 -26.92 -34.21 8.97
CA GLN A 79 -27.98 -34.91 9.71
C GLN A 79 -27.51 -35.34 11.09
N GLU A 80 -26.19 -35.46 11.30
CA GLU A 80 -25.61 -35.88 12.56
C GLU A 80 -24.96 -34.71 13.33
N ASP A 81 -25.01 -34.76 14.67
CA ASP A 81 -24.42 -33.73 15.54
C ASP A 81 -22.92 -33.49 15.25
N VAL A 82 -22.20 -34.54 14.86
CA VAL A 82 -20.77 -34.47 14.53
C VAL A 82 -20.52 -33.60 13.29
N GLU A 83 -21.38 -33.68 12.29
CA GLU A 83 -21.26 -32.88 11.05
C GLU A 83 -21.47 -31.39 11.34
N PHE A 84 -22.38 -31.06 12.27
CA PHE A 84 -22.58 -29.69 12.71
C PHE A 84 -21.35 -29.11 13.40
N VAL A 85 -20.67 -29.90 14.24
CA VAL A 85 -19.41 -29.48 14.88
C VAL A 85 -18.33 -29.25 13.83
N ILE A 86 -18.20 -30.14 12.85
CA ILE A 86 -17.23 -30.00 11.76
C ILE A 86 -17.50 -28.72 10.95
N MET A 87 -18.76 -28.46 10.59
CA MET A 87 -19.17 -27.22 9.91
C MET A 87 -18.75 -25.99 10.72
N ALA A 88 -19.04 -25.97 12.03
CA ALA A 88 -18.71 -24.85 12.90
C ALA A 88 -17.18 -24.61 12.96
N VAL A 89 -16.38 -25.67 13.01
CA VAL A 89 -14.91 -25.58 12.97
C VAL A 89 -14.44 -25.00 11.63
N TYR A 90 -14.97 -25.46 10.49
CA TYR A 90 -14.60 -24.92 9.18
C TYR A 90 -14.99 -23.45 9.03
N LEU A 91 -16.17 -23.04 9.51
CA LEU A 91 -16.59 -21.64 9.49
C LEU A 91 -15.71 -20.78 10.39
N LEU A 92 -15.32 -21.28 11.58
CA LEU A 92 -14.38 -20.57 12.46
C LEU A 92 -13.02 -20.39 11.80
N LEU A 93 -12.47 -21.44 11.18
CA LEU A 93 -11.21 -21.36 10.45
C LEU A 93 -11.28 -20.38 9.26
N THR A 94 -12.41 -20.38 8.54
CA THR A 94 -12.66 -19.47 7.43
C THR A 94 -12.76 -18.02 7.91
N LEU A 95 -13.42 -17.79 9.05
CA LEU A 95 -13.50 -16.46 9.68
C LEU A 95 -12.10 -15.97 10.10
N VAL A 96 -11.30 -16.80 10.75
CA VAL A 96 -9.92 -16.47 11.14
C VAL A 96 -9.07 -16.15 9.89
N GLY A 97 -9.16 -16.96 8.84
CA GLY A 97 -8.50 -16.71 7.57
C GLY A 97 -8.92 -15.38 6.94
N GLY A 98 -10.22 -15.08 6.93
CA GLY A 98 -10.76 -13.80 6.46
C GLY A 98 -10.23 -12.60 7.23
N LEU A 99 -10.12 -12.70 8.56
CA LEU A 99 -9.54 -11.65 9.41
C LEU A 99 -8.05 -11.43 9.11
N LEU A 100 -7.29 -12.49 8.84
CA LEU A 100 -5.88 -12.38 8.46
C LEU A 100 -5.71 -11.68 7.11
N PHE A 101 -6.55 -11.99 6.11
CA PHE A 101 -6.52 -11.30 4.83
C PHE A 101 -6.98 -9.84 4.93
N ALA A 102 -7.97 -9.55 5.78
CA ALA A 102 -8.35 -8.17 6.09
C ALA A 102 -7.21 -7.39 6.75
N LEU A 103 -6.43 -8.03 7.62
CA LEU A 103 -5.23 -7.44 8.21
C LEU A 103 -4.15 -7.15 7.15
N SER A 104 -3.92 -8.07 6.21
CA SER A 104 -3.01 -7.84 5.07
C SER A 104 -3.45 -6.65 4.22
N PHE A 105 -4.75 -6.57 3.87
CA PHE A 105 -5.33 -5.46 3.14
C PHE A 105 -5.14 -4.12 3.87
N ALA A 106 -5.49 -4.07 5.16
CA ALA A 106 -5.32 -2.90 5.99
C ALA A 106 -3.84 -2.48 6.13
N GLY A 107 -2.93 -3.46 6.17
CA GLY A 107 -1.49 -3.24 6.11
C GLY A 107 -1.03 -2.56 4.83
N GLY A 108 -1.55 -3.00 3.67
CA GLY A 108 -1.30 -2.36 2.38
C GLY A 108 -1.77 -0.91 2.34
N LEU A 109 -2.99 -0.62 2.83
CA LEU A 109 -3.50 0.75 2.94
C LEU A 109 -2.64 1.62 3.87
N ALA A 110 -2.21 1.05 5.01
CA ALA A 110 -1.33 1.73 5.96
C ALA A 110 0.02 2.09 5.33
N MET A 111 0.60 1.19 4.51
CA MET A 111 1.84 1.45 3.77
C MET A 111 1.66 2.56 2.71
N LEU A 112 0.57 2.55 1.94
CA LEU A 112 0.30 3.59 0.92
C LEU A 112 0.10 4.97 1.52
N GLY A 113 -0.54 5.04 2.69
CA GLY A 113 -0.78 6.28 3.43
C GLY A 113 0.41 6.74 4.28
N LEU A 114 1.43 5.88 4.48
CA LEU A 114 2.47 6.05 5.50
C LEU A 114 1.85 6.28 6.89
N GLN A 115 0.75 5.59 7.19
CA GLN A 115 0.00 5.72 8.44
C GLN A 115 0.17 4.46 9.30
N ARG A 116 0.06 4.61 10.63
CA ARG A 116 -0.01 3.48 11.59
C ARG A 116 1.09 2.42 11.38
N TYR A 117 2.36 2.81 11.58
CA TYR A 117 3.53 1.93 11.42
C TYR A 117 3.36 0.52 12.00
N ARG A 118 2.77 0.40 13.20
CA ARG A 118 2.56 -0.90 13.89
C ARG A 118 1.63 -1.82 13.10
N LEU A 119 0.63 -1.28 12.42
CA LEU A 119 -0.31 -2.05 11.60
C LEU A 119 0.37 -2.59 10.34
N ALA A 120 1.12 -1.74 9.63
CA ALA A 120 1.90 -2.14 8.47
C ALA A 120 2.94 -3.23 8.83
N LEU A 121 3.61 -3.07 9.97
CA LEU A 121 4.58 -4.04 10.47
C LEU A 121 3.94 -5.38 10.86
N ALA A 122 2.81 -5.34 11.59
CA ALA A 122 2.08 -6.56 11.96
C ALA A 122 1.63 -7.33 10.72
N ALA A 123 1.01 -6.64 9.76
CA ALA A 123 0.61 -7.24 8.49
C ALA A 123 1.80 -7.87 7.76
N ALA A 124 2.98 -7.24 7.77
CA ALA A 124 4.17 -7.77 7.11
C ALA A 124 4.68 -9.06 7.77
N PHE A 125 4.66 -9.15 9.10
CA PHE A 125 4.95 -10.40 9.82
C PHE A 125 3.92 -11.49 9.50
N PHE A 126 2.63 -11.17 9.48
CA PHE A 126 1.59 -12.15 9.17
C PHE A 126 1.70 -12.69 7.75
N VAL A 127 1.89 -11.83 6.75
CA VAL A 127 2.08 -12.28 5.35
C VAL A 127 3.33 -13.17 5.23
N THR A 128 4.42 -12.80 5.91
CA THR A 128 5.65 -13.61 5.94
C THR A 128 5.42 -14.96 6.64
N GLY A 129 4.70 -14.98 7.77
CA GLY A 129 4.41 -16.20 8.52
C GLY A 129 3.41 -17.12 7.82
N LEU A 130 2.37 -16.56 7.20
CA LEU A 130 1.41 -17.29 6.37
C LEU A 130 2.12 -18.01 5.21
N SER A 131 3.23 -17.44 4.75
CA SER A 131 4.06 -18.03 3.72
C SER A 131 4.81 -19.29 4.15
N LEU A 132 4.83 -19.62 5.44
CA LEU A 132 5.39 -20.87 5.94
C LEU A 132 4.32 -21.98 6.05
N ALA A 133 3.03 -21.62 5.99
CA ALA A 133 1.93 -22.50 6.35
C ALA A 133 1.25 -23.23 5.15
N GLY A 134 1.80 -23.17 3.93
CA GLY A 134 1.21 -23.90 2.81
C GLY A 134 1.79 -23.61 1.42
N CYS A 135 1.17 -24.20 0.40
CA CYS A 135 1.57 -24.09 -1.01
C CYS A 135 1.52 -22.65 -1.56
N TYR A 136 0.67 -21.80 -0.99
CA TYR A 136 0.58 -20.38 -1.34
C TYR A 136 1.80 -19.56 -0.90
N GLY A 137 2.62 -20.10 0.00
CA GLY A 137 3.69 -19.34 0.62
C GLY A 137 4.87 -19.00 -0.28
N ILE A 138 5.13 -19.81 -1.31
CA ILE A 138 6.23 -19.58 -2.24
C ILE A 138 6.08 -18.21 -2.94
N LEU A 139 4.86 -17.82 -3.28
CA LEU A 139 4.60 -16.55 -3.98
C LEU A 139 4.61 -15.34 -3.05
N PHE A 140 4.20 -15.51 -1.78
CA PHE A 140 3.98 -14.38 -0.87
C PHE A 140 5.18 -14.06 0.02
N TYR A 141 6.06 -15.04 0.25
CA TYR A 141 7.26 -14.91 1.05
C TYR A 141 8.16 -13.73 0.64
N PRO A 142 8.53 -13.54 -0.64
CA PRO A 142 9.42 -12.45 -1.03
C PRO A 142 8.80 -11.07 -0.77
N PHE A 143 7.49 -10.91 -0.95
CA PHE A 143 6.81 -9.64 -0.71
C PHE A 143 6.72 -9.31 0.77
N GLY A 144 6.43 -10.30 1.62
CA GLY A 144 6.41 -10.14 3.08
C GLY A 144 7.77 -9.70 3.64
N ILE A 145 8.84 -10.40 3.26
CA ILE A 145 10.20 -10.07 3.70
C ILE A 145 10.64 -8.72 3.14
N TRP A 146 10.36 -8.44 1.88
CA TRP A 146 10.72 -7.15 1.28
C TRP A 146 10.04 -5.99 2.02
N ALA A 147 8.76 -6.13 2.34
CA ALA A 147 8.04 -5.15 3.16
C ALA A 147 8.69 -4.97 4.54
N LEU A 148 9.05 -6.07 5.22
CA LEU A 148 9.75 -6.02 6.52
C LEU A 148 11.07 -5.26 6.40
N ILE A 149 11.94 -5.62 5.44
CA ILE A 149 13.23 -4.96 5.24
C ILE A 149 13.04 -3.45 5.03
N LEU A 150 12.07 -3.05 4.21
CA LEU A 150 11.79 -1.63 3.95
C LEU A 150 11.25 -0.91 5.19
N LEU A 151 10.35 -1.53 5.95
CA LEU A 151 9.80 -0.95 7.18
C LEU A 151 10.86 -0.78 8.28
N TYR A 152 11.86 -1.67 8.35
CA TYR A 152 12.96 -1.55 9.31
C TYR A 152 13.97 -0.44 8.97
N ARG A 153 13.92 0.14 7.77
CA ARG A 153 14.79 1.29 7.43
C ARG A 153 14.37 2.51 8.25
N SER A 154 15.35 3.14 8.92
CA SER A 154 15.13 4.33 9.75
C SER A 154 14.47 5.47 8.98
N GLU A 155 14.86 5.67 7.72
CA GLU A 155 14.28 6.67 6.81
C GLU A 155 12.77 6.49 6.66
N VAL A 156 12.32 5.26 6.38
CA VAL A 156 10.91 4.93 6.19
C VAL A 156 10.16 5.08 7.51
N ARG A 157 10.72 4.56 8.61
CA ARG A 157 10.15 4.69 9.95
C ARG A 157 9.94 6.14 10.37
N ALA A 158 10.90 7.02 10.05
CA ALA A 158 10.79 8.45 10.33
C ALA A 158 9.58 9.08 9.60
N GLN A 159 9.31 8.68 8.35
CA GLN A 159 8.16 9.20 7.60
C GLN A 159 6.81 8.80 8.21
N PHE A 160 6.68 7.58 8.74
CA PHE A 160 5.47 7.17 9.46
C PHE A 160 5.25 7.98 10.76
N GLN A 161 6.33 8.39 11.43
CA GLN A 161 6.24 9.21 12.65
C GLN A 161 5.86 10.66 12.33
N THR A 162 6.41 11.22 11.25
CA THR A 162 6.05 12.57 10.79
C THR A 162 4.57 12.65 10.43
N ALA A 163 4.02 11.63 9.76
CA ALA A 163 2.60 11.59 9.41
C ALA A 163 1.66 11.48 10.63
N ALA A 164 2.16 11.00 11.77
CA ALA A 164 1.36 10.85 12.99
C ALA A 164 1.33 12.13 13.84
N ARG A 165 2.22 13.10 13.59
CA ARG A 165 2.15 14.40 14.25
C ARG A 165 1.13 15.27 13.50
N PRO A 166 0.05 15.73 14.16
CA PRO A 166 -0.73 16.83 13.62
C PRO A 166 0.24 17.97 13.34
N GLY A 167 0.18 18.57 12.15
CA GLY A 167 0.91 19.81 11.90
C GLY A 167 0.54 20.83 12.98
N PRO A 168 1.46 21.74 13.37
CA PRO A 168 1.05 22.86 14.19
C PRO A 168 -0.17 23.50 13.54
N PRO A 169 -1.20 23.90 14.32
CA PRO A 169 -2.31 24.65 13.75
C PRO A 169 -1.69 25.77 12.92
N VAL A 170 -2.13 25.90 11.66
CA VAL A 170 -1.80 27.08 10.86
C VAL A 170 -2.50 28.22 11.59
N THR A 171 -1.81 28.79 12.58
CA THR A 171 -2.22 30.05 13.16
C THR A 171 -2.08 31.01 12.01
N ASP A 172 -3.20 31.40 11.41
CA ASP A 172 -3.24 32.44 10.41
C ASP A 172 -2.63 33.67 11.05
N ALA A 173 -1.31 33.86 10.87
CA ALA A 173 -0.51 34.94 11.43
C ALA A 173 -0.84 36.29 10.76
N TRP A 174 -2.07 36.41 10.25
CA TRP A 174 -2.63 37.56 9.55
C TRP A 174 -3.75 38.23 10.34
N GLU A 175 -4.09 37.75 11.54
CA GLU A 175 -4.88 38.52 12.51
C GLU A 175 -4.00 39.56 13.23
N GLU A 176 -3.38 40.46 12.46
CA GLU A 176 -2.93 41.75 13.00
C GLU A 176 -4.03 42.80 12.71
N PRO A 177 -4.50 43.54 13.74
CA PRO A 177 -5.63 44.47 13.65
C PRO A 177 -5.35 45.77 12.87
#